data_AF-A0A0V0UM10-F1
#
_entry.id   AF-A0A0V0UM10-F1
#
_cell.length_a   1.000
_cell.length_b   1.000
_cell.length_c   1.000
_cell.angle_alpha   90.00
_cell.angle_beta   90.00
_cell.angle_gamma   90.00
#
_symmetry.space_group_name_H-M   'P 1'
#
loop_
_entity.id
_entity.type
_entity.pdbx_description
1 polymer ?
#
loop_
_entity_poly.entity_id
_entity_poly.type
_entity_poly.pdbx_seq_one_letter_code
_entity_poly.pdbx_strand_id
1 'polypeptide(L)' 'MPKKPAKYGIKFWVACCSKSSYAWNMQIYTGKPSSGTREKNQGLRVVLDMVKGLKGHNVTCDNIFTAYSLGVELKKRI' A
#
# COMPACT_ATOMS: atom_id res chain seq x y z
N MET A 1 -2.59 -5.37 16.34
CA MET A 1 -3.11 -6.20 15.24
C MET A 1 -3.52 -7.56 15.78
N PRO A 2 -4.83 -7.80 16.03
CA PRO A 2 -5.29 -8.96 16.80
C PRO A 2 -4.92 -10.34 16.20
N LYS A 3 -4.87 -10.45 14.87
CA LYS A 3 -4.57 -11.70 14.14
C LYS A 3 -3.08 -11.87 13.78
N LYS A 4 -2.17 -11.11 14.40
CA LYS A 4 -0.71 -11.21 14.16
C LYS A 4 -0.02 -11.88 15.35
N PRO A 5 1.09 -12.63 15.14
CA PRO A 5 1.82 -13.28 16.23
C PRO A 5 2.22 -12.29 17.34
N ALA A 6 2.72 -11.12 16.97
CA ALA A 6 2.90 -9.98 17.88
C ALA A 6 1.74 -9.00 17.74
N LYS A 7 1.01 -8.77 18.84
CA LYS A 7 -0.17 -7.87 18.83
C LYS A 7 0.22 -6.40 18.67
N TYR A 8 1.35 -5.98 19.23
CA TYR A 8 1.81 -4.59 19.24
C TYR A 8 3.12 -4.46 18.47
N GLY A 9 3.27 -3.34 17.76
CA GLY A 9 4.44 -3.06 16.95
C GLY A 9 4.19 -1.94 15.93
N ILE A 10 5.26 -1.56 15.23
CA ILE A 10 5.23 -0.59 14.15
C ILE A 10 4.78 -1.30 12.87
N LYS A 11 3.86 -0.68 12.12
CA LYS A 11 3.37 -1.23 10.86
C LYS A 11 4.04 -0.51 9.70
N PHE A 12 4.48 -1.29 8.72
CA PHE A 12 4.99 -0.82 7.44
C PHE A 12 4.10 -1.34 6.31
N TRP A 13 3.96 -0.54 5.26
CA TRP A 13 3.52 -1.00 3.95
C TRP A 13 4.75 -1.19 3.08
N VAL A 14 4.82 -2.31 2.37
CA VAL A 14 5.98 -2.66 1.56
C VAL A 14 5.49 -3.16 0.21
N ALA A 15 6.08 -2.64 -0.88
CA ALA A 15 5.91 -3.19 -2.21
C ALA A 15 7.12 -4.06 -2.48
N CYS A 16 6.89 -5.32 -2.82
CA CYS A 16 7.95 -6.29 -3.05
C CYS A 16 7.79 -6.96 -4.40
N CYS A 17 8.91 -7.35 -5.00
CA CYS A 17 8.90 -8.30 -6.10
C CYS A 17 8.43 -9.67 -5.57
N SER A 18 7.41 -10.25 -6.19
CA SER A 18 6.83 -11.53 -5.76
C SER A 18 7.79 -12.71 -5.92
N LYS A 19 8.74 -12.63 -6.86
CA LYS A 19 9.68 -13.72 -7.16
C LYS A 19 10.93 -13.69 -6.28
N SER A 20 11.53 -12.52 -6.10
CA SER A 20 12.80 -12.37 -5.39
C SER A 20 12.65 -11.90 -3.95
N SER A 21 11.44 -11.53 -3.53
CA SER A 21 11.18 -10.85 -2.24
C SER A 21 11.92 -9.51 -2.09
N TYR A 22 12.45 -8.95 -3.17
CA TYR A 22 13.12 -7.66 -3.14
C TYR A 22 12.13 -6.55 -2.76
N ALA A 23 12.45 -5.80 -1.70
CA ALA A 23 11.67 -4.66 -1.26
C ALA A 23 11.94 -3.46 -2.18
N TRP A 24 10.97 -3.15 -3.04
CA TRP A 24 11.04 -2.02 -3.98
C TRP A 24 10.86 -0.68 -3.27
N ASN A 25 9.85 -0.58 -2.41
CA ASN A 25 9.50 0.65 -1.70
C ASN A 25 8.86 0.32 -0.34
N MET A 26 8.93 1.24 0.61
CA MET A 26 8.42 1.09 1.97
C MET A 26 7.89 2.40 2.53
N GLN A 27 6.75 2.34 3.23
CA GLN A 27 6.17 3.47 3.96
C GLN A 27 5.76 3.05 5.38
N ILE A 28 6.05 3.89 6.38
CA ILE A 28 5.57 3.71 7.76
C ILE A 28 4.09 4.06 7.83
N TYR A 29 3.28 3.20 8.47
CA TYR A 29 1.93 3.55 8.87
C TYR A 29 1.95 4.27 10.22
N THR A 30 1.72 5.57 10.19
CA THR A 30 1.72 6.45 11.37
C THR A 30 0.39 6.50 12.11
N GLY A 31 -0.63 5.78 11.64
CA GLY A 31 -1.95 5.79 12.27
C GLY A 31 -2.77 7.03 11.92
N LYS A 32 -3.40 7.62 12.95
CA LYS A 32 -4.17 8.86 12.78
C LYS A 32 -3.20 10.05 12.92
N PRO A 33 -3.25 11.03 12.01
CA PRO A 33 -2.44 12.24 12.14
C PRO A 33 -2.85 13.05 13.39
N SER A 34 -1.93 13.88 13.89
CA SER A 34 -2.16 14.76 15.04
C SER A 34 -3.30 15.76 14.83
N SER A 35 -3.59 16.12 13.58
CA SER A 35 -4.75 16.93 13.20
C SER A 35 -6.11 16.23 13.41
N GLY A 36 -6.12 14.94 13.77
CA GLY A 36 -7.32 14.14 14.02
C GLY A 36 -8.11 13.75 12.78
N THR A 37 -7.79 14.32 11.61
CA THR A 37 -8.52 14.04 10.37
C THR A 37 -8.04 12.73 9.76
N ARG A 38 -8.92 11.74 9.65
CA ARG A 38 -8.59 10.46 9.01
C ARG A 38 -8.41 10.66 7.51
N GLU A 39 -7.32 10.12 6.97
CA GLU A 39 -7.09 10.07 5.53
C GLU A 39 -8.21 9.27 4.85
N LYS A 40 -8.88 9.89 3.88
CA LYS A 40 -9.83 9.21 2.98
C LYS A 40 -9.07 8.54 1.84
N ASN A 41 -9.51 7.37 1.41
CA ASN A 41 -8.91 6.62 0.29
C ASN A 41 -7.42 6.28 0.49
N GLN A 42 -6.99 6.03 1.73
CA GLN A 42 -5.61 5.71 2.06
C GLN A 42 -5.06 4.53 1.23
N GLY A 43 -5.86 3.50 0.97
CA GLY A 43 -5.41 2.36 0.16
C GLY A 43 -4.99 2.76 -1.26
N LEU A 44 -5.80 3.61 -1.92
CA LEU A 44 -5.51 4.14 -3.24
C LEU A 44 -4.20 4.93 -3.25
N ARG A 45 -4.05 5.89 -2.32
CA ARG A 45 -2.84 6.72 -2.22
C ARG A 45 -1.61 5.86 -1.98
N VAL A 46 -1.65 4.96 -0.98
CA VAL A 46 -0.54 4.07 -0.64
C VAL A 46 -0.08 3.31 -1.88
N VAL A 47 -0.98 2.64 -2.61
CA VAL A 47 -0.58 1.84 -3.76
C VAL A 47 0.03 2.71 -4.85
N LEU A 48 -0.60 3.83 -5.21
CA LEU A 48 -0.12 4.72 -6.28
C LEU A 48 1.26 5.32 -5.98
N ASP A 49 1.57 5.60 -4.72
CA ASP A 49 2.89 6.06 -4.28
C ASP A 49 3.93 4.93 -4.34
N MET A 50 3.55 3.76 -3.82
CA MET A 50 4.46 2.61 -3.68
C MET A 50 4.91 2.03 -5.02
N VAL A 51 4.05 2.10 -6.05
CA VAL A 51 4.33 1.58 -7.40
C VAL A 51 4.86 2.65 -8.36
N LYS A 52 5.13 3.87 -7.88
CA LYS A 52 5.67 4.94 -8.71
C LYS A 52 6.99 4.51 -9.36
N GLY A 53 7.08 4.65 -10.69
CA GLY A 53 8.24 4.25 -11.48
C GLY A 53 8.20 2.81 -12.02
N LEU A 54 7.30 1.96 -11.52
CA LEU A 54 7.07 0.64 -12.10
C LEU A 54 6.25 0.76 -13.38
N LYS A 55 6.67 0.05 -14.44
CA LYS A 55 5.96 -0.04 -15.73
C LYS A 55 5.86 -1.49 -16.17
N GLY A 56 4.73 -1.90 -16.75
CA GLY A 56 4.54 -3.25 -17.26
C GLY A 56 4.49 -4.35 -16.19
N HIS A 57 4.15 -4.01 -14.94
CA HIS A 57 4.04 -4.97 -13.83
C HIS A 57 2.60 -5.07 -13.34
N ASN A 58 2.19 -6.29 -12.97
CA ASN A 58 0.95 -6.51 -12.25
C ASN A 58 1.14 -6.23 -10.76
N VAL A 59 0.18 -5.54 -10.15
CA VAL A 59 0.19 -5.22 -8.72
C VAL A 59 -0.82 -6.11 -8.00
N THR A 60 -0.34 -7.00 -7.15
CA THR A 60 -1.18 -7.82 -6.28
C THR A 60 -1.24 -7.17 -4.90
N CYS A 61 -2.44 -6.94 -4.37
CA CYS A 61 -2.63 -6.35 -3.05
C CYS A 61 -3.79 -7.03 -2.30
N ASP A 62 -3.87 -6.79 -0.99
CA ASP A 62 -4.95 -7.32 -0.17
C ASP A 62 -6.26 -6.52 -0.33
N ASN A 63 -7.31 -6.94 0.37
CA ASN A 63 -8.61 -6.26 0.33
C ASN A 63 -8.57 -4.82 0.90
N ILE A 64 -7.65 -4.46 1.79
CA ILE A 64 -7.60 -3.09 2.34
C ILE A 64 -7.06 -2.08 1.32
N PHE A 65 -6.38 -2.55 0.27
CA PHE A 65 -5.90 -1.72 -0.84
C PHE A 65 -6.75 -1.85 -2.11
N THR A 66 -7.61 -2.86 -2.20
CA THR A 66 -8.35 -3.17 -3.42
C THR A 66 -9.59 -2.28 -3.57
N ALA A 67 -9.67 -1.53 -4.67
CA ALA A 67 -10.84 -0.74 -5.05
C ALA A 67 -10.93 -0.59 -6.58
N TYR A 68 -12.15 -0.41 -7.11
CA TYR A 68 -12.35 -0.16 -8.55
C TYR A 68 -11.58 1.08 -9.04
N SER A 69 -11.64 2.17 -8.28
CA SER A 69 -10.91 3.42 -8.59
C SER A 69 -9.40 3.22 -8.69
N LEU A 70 -8.82 2.30 -7.91
CA LEU A 70 -7.40 1.96 -8.02
C LEU A 70 -7.08 1.32 -9.37
N GLY A 71 -7.91 0.38 -9.83
CA GLY A 71 -7.73 -0.24 -11.15
C GLY A 71 -7.80 0.79 -12.28
N VAL A 72 -8.75 1.74 -12.19
CA VAL A 72 -8.88 2.84 -13.16
C VAL A 72 -7.62 3.71 -13.18
N GLU A 73 -7.09 4.11 -12.02
CA GLU A 73 -5.89 4.96 -11.96
C GLU A 73 -4.61 4.24 -12.39
N LEU A 74 -4.46 2.96 -12.07
CA LEU A 74 -3.29 2.18 -12.52
C LEU A 74 -3.30 2.00 -14.04
N LYS A 75 -4.47 1.81 -14.66
CA LYS A 75 -4.58 1.66 -16.12
C LYS A 75 -4.12 2.90 -16.88
N LYS A 76 -4.29 4.11 -16.32
CA LYS A 76 -3.81 5.37 -16.93
C LYS A 76 -2.28 5.51 -16.94
N ARG A 77 -1.58 4.67 -16.17
CA ARG A 77 -0.12 4.72 -16.00
C ARG A 77 0.63 3.66 -16.84
N ILE A 78 -0.11 2.85 -17.60
CA ILE A 78 0.42 1.86 -18.54
C ILE A 78 0.77 2.55 -19.85
#